data_AF-A0A523ZKM9-F1
#
_entry.id   AF-A0A523ZKM9-F1
#
_cell.length_a   1.000
_cell.length_b   1.000
_cell.length_c   1.000
_cell.angle_alpha   90.00
_cell.angle_beta   90.00
_cell.angle_gamma   90.00
#
_symmetry.space_group_name_H-M   'P 1'
#
loop_
_entity.id
_entity.type
_entity.pdbx_description
1 polymer ?
#
loop_
_entity_poly.entity_id
_entity_poly.type
_entity_poly.pdbx_seq_one_letter_code
_entity_poly.pdbx_strand_id
1 'polypeptide(L)' 'MKKISPNIEVLGPALAPVSKLRGKSRVQVILKARQKKELDDVLERLLKSVKARKSVLVHDS' A
#
# COMPACT_ATOMS: atom_id res chain seq x y z
N MET A 1 -3.74 12.99 8.42
CA MET A 1 -3.35 12.53 7.07
C MET A 1 -1.89 12.86 6.82
N LYS A 2 -1.06 11.87 6.46
CA LYS A 2 0.35 12.10 6.14
C LYS A 2 0.50 12.11 4.62
N LYS A 3 0.99 13.22 4.05
CA LYS A 3 1.29 13.32 2.60
C LYS A 3 2.73 12.85 2.37
N ILE A 4 2.91 11.76 1.61
CA ILE A 4 4.25 11.25 1.23
C ILE A 4 4.75 11.96 -0.05
N SER A 5 3.83 12.49 -0.83
CA SER A 5 4.04 13.29 -2.04
C SER A 5 2.85 14.26 -2.15
N PRO A 6 2.98 15.44 -2.77
CA PRO A 6 1.85 16.35 -2.97
C PRO A 6 0.63 15.68 -3.62
N ASN A 7 0.86 14.63 -4.42
CA ASN A 7 -0.18 13.98 -5.21
C ASN A 7 -0.60 12.59 -4.66
N ILE A 8 -0.04 12.15 -3.53
CA ILE A 8 -0.42 10.88 -2.90
C ILE A 8 -0.98 11.13 -1.50
N GLU A 9 -2.23 10.73 -1.36
CA GLU A 9 -2.94 10.63 -0.09
C GLU A 9 -2.78 9.23 0.49
N VAL A 10 -2.42 9.18 1.78
CA VAL A 10 -2.29 7.93 2.53
C VAL A 10 -3.42 7.85 3.55
N LEU A 11 -4.23 6.81 3.41
CA LEU A 11 -5.32 6.47 4.34
C LEU A 11 -4.89 5.25 5.16
N GLY A 12 -4.64 5.46 6.45
CA GLY A 12 -4.26 4.41 7.39
C GLY A 12 -3.09 4.79 8.32
N PRO A 13 -2.55 3.82 9.07
CA PRO A 13 -2.88 2.39 9.05
C PRO A 13 -4.29 2.10 9.59
N ALA A 14 -4.96 1.11 8.99
CA ALA A 14 -6.24 0.59 9.46
C ALA A 14 -6.16 -0.93 9.63
N LEU A 15 -7.10 -1.52 10.36
CA LEU A 15 -7.25 -2.97 10.36
C LEU A 15 -7.62 -3.42 8.95
N ALA A 16 -6.96 -4.48 8.48
CA ALA A 16 -7.38 -5.12 7.23
C ALA A 16 -8.80 -5.71 7.39
N PRO A 17 -9.57 -5.89 6.29
CA PRO A 17 -10.93 -6.46 6.37
C PRO A 17 -11.00 -7.78 7.14
N VAL A 18 -9.92 -8.57 7.06
CA VAL A 18 -9.65 -9.69 7.95
C VAL A 18 -8.49 -9.30 8.87
N SER A 19 -8.80 -8.96 10.11
CA SER A 19 -7.85 -8.41 11.09
C SER A 19 -6.83 -9.43 11.62
N LYS A 20 -7.17 -10.74 11.60
CA LYS A 20 -6.27 -11.84 11.97
C LYS A 20 -6.35 -12.98 10.96
N LEU A 21 -5.19 -13.49 10.52
CA LEU A 21 -5.12 -14.68 9.67
C LEU A 21 -3.94 -15.55 10.10
N ARG A 22 -4.18 -16.84 10.36
CA ARG A 22 -3.15 -17.81 10.80
C ARG A 22 -2.32 -17.29 11.98
N GLY A 23 -3.01 -16.73 12.99
CA GLY A 23 -2.38 -16.18 14.19
C GLY A 23 -1.65 -14.84 14.02
N LYS A 24 -1.64 -14.25 12.81
CA LYS A 24 -0.96 -12.97 12.54
C LYS A 24 -1.96 -11.83 12.40
N SER A 25 -1.69 -10.72 13.08
CA SER A 25 -2.42 -9.46 12.90
C SER A 25 -2.15 -8.88 11.51
N ARG A 26 -3.18 -8.33 10.89
CA ARG A 26 -3.11 -7.73 9.55
C ARG A 26 -3.53 -6.27 9.61
N VAL A 27 -2.69 -5.43 9.03
CA VAL A 27 -2.96 -4.01 8.82
C VAL A 27 -3.04 -3.74 7.31
N GLN A 28 -3.77 -2.69 6.96
CA GLN A 28 -3.84 -2.18 5.60
C GLN A 28 -3.51 -0.69 5.57
N VAL A 29 -2.98 -0.26 4.44
CA VAL A 29 -2.77 1.14 4.08
C VAL A 29 -3.31 1.30 2.67
N ILE A 30 -4.13 2.32 2.45
CA ILE A 30 -4.64 2.67 1.12
C ILE A 30 -3.87 3.89 0.63
N LEU A 31 -3.35 3.79 -0.60
CA LEU A 31 -2.73 4.90 -1.31
C LEU A 31 -3.71 5.38 -2.38
N LYS A 32 -3.97 6.69 -2.41
CA LYS A 32 -4.85 7.33 -3.38
C LYS A 32 -4.08 8.43 -4.09
N ALA A 33 -4.21 8.48 -5.41
CA ALA A 33 -3.64 9.52 -6.25
C ALA A 33 -4.65 9.94 -7.33
N ARG A 34 -4.40 11.07 -8.00
CA ARG A 34 -5.23 11.49 -9.13
C ARG A 34 -4.91 10.71 -10.39
N GLN A 35 -3.65 10.35 -10.59
CA GLN A 35 -3.20 9.62 -11.78
C GLN A 35 -2.55 8.29 -11.39
N LYS A 36 -2.82 7.24 -12.17
CA LYS A 36 -2.20 5.91 -11.97
C LYS A 36 -0.67 5.98 -11.98
N LYS A 37 -0.10 6.78 -12.88
CA LYS A 37 1.35 6.98 -13.01
C LYS A 37 2.01 7.40 -11.69
N GLU A 38 1.34 8.25 -10.91
CA GLU A 38 1.87 8.71 -9.61
C GLU A 38 1.96 7.56 -8.60
N LEU A 39 0.98 6.65 -8.61
CA LEU A 39 1.03 5.43 -7.78
C LEU A 39 2.14 4.50 -8.26
N ASP A 40 2.26 4.27 -9.57
CA ASP A 40 3.28 3.39 -10.14
C ASP A 40 4.70 3.87 -9.77
N ASP A 41 4.99 5.16 -9.96
CA ASP A 41 6.31 5.76 -9.66
C ASP A 41 6.69 5.59 -8.18
N VAL A 42 5.73 5.81 -7.27
CA VAL A 42 5.96 5.69 -5.83
C VAL A 42 6.04 4.24 -5.39
N LEU A 43 5.19 3.36 -5.91
CA LEU A 43 5.22 1.94 -5.61
C LEU A 43 6.53 1.31 -6.09
N GLU A 44 6.99 1.62 -7.30
CA GLU A 44 8.24 1.10 -7.82
C GLU A 44 9.42 1.48 -6.91
N ARG A 45 9.51 2.76 -6.51
CA ARG A 45 10.55 3.23 -5.58
C ARG A 45 10.47 2.55 -4.22
N LEU A 46 9.28 2.40 -3.64
CA LEU A 46 9.10 1.83 -2.31
C LEU A 46 9.33 0.32 -2.31
N LEU A 47 8.82 -0.41 -3.30
CA LEU A 47 8.96 -1.87 -3.39
C LEU A 47 10.43 -2.29 -3.53
N LYS A 48 11.27 -1.50 -4.20
CA LYS A 48 12.74 -1.72 -4.22
C LYS A 48 13.38 -1.77 -2.83
N SER A 49 12.78 -1.11 -1.83
CA SER A 49 13.28 -1.10 -0.45
C SER A 49 12.73 -2.24 0.42
N VAL A 50 11.70 -2.95 -0.04
CA VAL A 50 11.02 -4.00 0.73
C VAL A 50 11.75 -5.33 0.54
N LYS A 51 12.38 -5.85 1.61
CA LYS A 51 13.12 -7.12 1.59
C LYS A 51 12.25 -8.37 1.80
N ALA A 52 10.93 -8.25 1.71
CA ALA A 52 10.01 -9.35 1.99
C ALA A 52 9.84 -10.29 0.78
N ARG A 53 9.78 -11.61 1.00
CA ARG A 53 9.63 -12.64 -0.05
C ARG A 53 8.25 -12.69 -0.73
N LYS A 54 7.24 -11.97 -0.22
CA LYS A 54 5.85 -12.04 -0.71
C LYS A 54 5.35 -10.64 -1.04
N SER A 55 5.41 -10.28 -2.30
CA SER A 55 5.07 -8.94 -2.78
C SER A 55 5.15 -9.03 -4.30
N VAL A 56 4.06 -9.24 -5.02
CA VAL A 56 2.94 -8.33 -5.23
C VAL A 56 1.77 -9.18 -5.76
N LEU A 57 0.55 -8.96 -5.28
CA LEU A 57 -0.66 -9.50 -5.91
C LEU A 57 -1.35 -8.33 -6.62
N VAL A 58 -1.31 -8.34 -7.95
CA VAL A 58 -2.07 -7.38 -8.76
C VAL A 58 -3.49 -7.93 -8.89
N HIS A 59 -4.46 -7.13 -8.46
CA HIS A 59 -5.87 -7.44 -8.65
C HIS A 59 -6.39 -6.49 -9.73
N ASP A 60 -6.53 -7.00 -10.96
CA ASP A 60 -7.27 -6.31 -12.01
C ASP A 60 -8.77 -6.55 -11.76
N SER A 61 -9.55 -5.48 -11.87
CA SER A 61 -11.03 -5.52 -11.77
C SER A 61 -11.65 -5.80 -13.13
#